data_AF-A0A2E1HLG4-F1
#
_entry.id   AF-A0A2E1HLG4-F1
#
_cell.length_a   1.000
_cell.length_b   1.000
_cell.length_c   1.000
_cell.angle_alpha   90.00
_cell.angle_beta   90.00
_cell.angle_gamma   90.00
#
_symmetry.space_group_name_H-M   'P 1'
#
loop_
_entity.id
_entity.type
_entity.pdbx_description
1 polymer ?
#
loop_
_entity_poly.entity_id
_entity_poly.type
_entity_poly.pdbx_seq_one_letter_code
_entity_poly.pdbx_strand_id
1 'polypeptide(L)' 'TSKNATAELGFFFEIWGKDFSNNKILNNTSNEDYSVNMFLNGEQIETFEKTVLEPYSFIEIFYTKND' A
#
# COMPACT_ATOMS: atom_id res chain seq x y z
N THR A 1 -22.98 -8.06 5.78
CA THR A 1 -21.50 -7.95 5.85
C THR A 1 -21.13 -7.57 7.27
N SER A 2 -20.30 -8.37 7.95
CA SER A 2 -19.87 -8.04 9.32
C SER A 2 -19.07 -6.76 9.27
N LYS A 3 -19.33 -5.83 10.20
CA LYS A 3 -18.68 -4.51 10.28
C LYS A 3 -17.15 -4.55 10.46
N ASN A 4 -16.59 -5.75 10.67
CA ASN A 4 -15.19 -5.99 11.03
C ASN A 4 -14.63 -7.11 10.16
N ALA A 5 -14.36 -6.83 8.88
CA ALA A 5 -13.66 -7.75 8.00
C ALA A 5 -12.22 -7.26 7.80
N THR A 6 -11.25 -8.15 7.97
CA THR A 6 -9.86 -7.91 7.61
C THR A 6 -9.65 -8.25 6.15
N ALA A 7 -8.79 -7.49 5.47
CA ALA A 7 -8.46 -7.73 4.06
C ALA A 7 -7.01 -7.32 3.78
N GLU A 8 -6.37 -8.02 2.87
CA GLU A 8 -5.04 -7.61 2.38
C GLU A 8 -5.17 -6.34 1.52
N LEU A 9 -4.23 -5.41 1.68
CA LEU A 9 -4.21 -4.16 0.92
C LEU A 9 -4.20 -4.43 -0.59
N GLY A 10 -3.46 -5.44 -1.05
CA GLY A 10 -3.43 -5.86 -2.46
C GLY A 10 -4.83 -6.15 -3.02
N PHE A 11 -5.70 -6.75 -2.23
CA PHE A 11 -7.08 -7.05 -2.63
C PHE A 11 -7.90 -5.79 -2.95
N PHE A 12 -7.66 -4.66 -2.26
CA PHE A 12 -8.32 -3.39 -2.59
C PHE A 12 -7.92 -2.87 -3.98
N PHE A 13 -6.63 -2.97 -4.31
CA PHE A 13 -6.11 -2.57 -5.61
C PHE A 13 -6.60 -3.50 -6.73
N GLU A 14 -6.70 -4.81 -6.47
CA GLU A 14 -7.32 -5.77 -7.38
C GLU A 14 -8.78 -5.44 -7.69
N ILE A 15 -9.59 -5.11 -6.68
CA ILE A 15 -11.00 -4.68 -6.89
C ILE A 15 -11.06 -3.45 -7.79
N TRP A 16 -10.10 -2.53 -7.65
CA TRP A 16 -10.03 -1.32 -8.47
C TRP A 16 -9.38 -1.55 -9.85
N GLY A 17 -8.89 -2.76 -10.13
CA GLY A 17 -8.15 -3.07 -11.35
C GLY A 17 -6.88 -2.22 -11.48
N LYS A 18 -6.19 -1.99 -10.37
CA LYS A 18 -4.95 -1.20 -10.31
C LYS A 18 -3.79 -2.09 -9.85
N ASP A 19 -2.63 -1.84 -10.43
CA ASP A 19 -1.40 -2.49 -9.99
C ASP A 19 -0.88 -1.83 -8.72
N PHE A 20 -0.50 -2.66 -7.75
CA PHE A 20 0.16 -2.24 -6.53
C PHE A 20 1.16 -3.31 -6.08
N SER A 21 2.36 -2.88 -5.74
CA SER A 21 3.43 -3.71 -5.18
C SER A 21 4.45 -2.91 -4.38
N ASN A 22 5.41 -3.60 -3.76
CA ASN A 22 6.52 -2.96 -3.05
C ASN A 22 7.35 -1.97 -3.88
N ASN A 23 7.27 -2.08 -5.20
CA ASN A 23 7.99 -1.27 -6.17
C ASN A 23 7.05 -0.58 -7.16
N LYS A 24 5.73 -0.66 -6.98
CA LYS A 24 4.76 -0.08 -7.92
C LYS A 24 3.53 0.46 -7.21
N ILE A 25 3.12 1.66 -7.55
CA ILE A 25 1.84 2.23 -7.12
C ILE A 25 1.18 2.93 -8.30
N LEU A 26 0.00 2.41 -8.70
CA LEU A 26 -0.72 2.88 -9.88
C LEU A 26 0.17 2.80 -11.14
N ASN A 27 0.53 3.95 -11.71
CA ASN A 27 1.35 4.06 -12.93
C ASN A 27 2.84 4.35 -12.62
N ASN A 28 3.24 4.39 -11.36
CA ASN A 28 4.60 4.72 -10.94
C ASN A 28 5.34 3.46 -10.52
N THR A 29 6.56 3.27 -11.03
CA THR A 29 7.46 2.19 -10.65
C THR A 29 8.68 2.80 -9.96
N SER A 30 9.09 2.24 -8.83
CA SER A 30 10.33 2.63 -8.15
C SER A 30 11.55 2.26 -8.99
N ASN A 31 12.60 3.06 -8.87
CA ASN A 31 13.87 2.86 -9.55
C ASN A 31 15.01 3.44 -8.68
N GLU A 32 16.18 3.68 -9.27
CA GLU A 32 17.33 4.24 -8.55
C GLU A 32 17.04 5.63 -7.97
N ASP A 33 16.17 6.42 -8.62
CA ASP A 33 15.85 7.80 -8.24
C ASP A 33 14.57 7.92 -7.41
N TYR A 34 13.70 6.91 -7.37
CA TYR A 34 12.39 6.97 -6.72
C TYR A 34 12.05 5.70 -5.94
N SER A 35 11.42 5.87 -4.79
CA SER A 35 10.95 4.78 -3.92
C SER A 35 9.45 4.87 -3.64
N VAL A 36 8.86 3.71 -3.34
CA VAL A 36 7.51 3.62 -2.77
C VAL A 36 7.66 3.36 -1.28
N ASN A 37 7.16 4.28 -0.45
CA ASN A 37 7.17 4.17 1.00
C ASN A 37 5.73 4.04 1.51
N MET A 38 5.51 3.19 2.51
CA MET A 38 4.18 2.95 3.04
C MET A 38 4.14 3.03 4.56
N PHE A 39 3.06 3.61 5.07
CA PHE A 39 2.80 3.77 6.49
C PHE A 39 1.41 3.23 6.83
N LEU A 40 1.32 2.50 7.94
CA LEU A 40 0.06 2.05 8.53
C LEU A 40 -0.07 2.69 9.90
N ASN A 41 -1.10 3.51 10.08
CA ASN A 41 -1.33 4.30 11.30
C ASN A 41 -0.10 5.15 11.71
N GLY A 42 0.64 5.66 10.73
CA GLY A 42 1.84 6.48 10.94
C GLY A 42 3.15 5.69 11.13
N GLU A 43 3.10 4.35 11.19
CA GLU A 43 4.29 3.51 11.28
C GLU A 43 4.71 2.99 9.91
N GLN A 44 5.99 3.14 9.56
CA GLN A 44 6.51 2.63 8.29
C GLN A 44 6.48 1.10 8.28
N ILE A 45 6.01 0.52 7.18
CA ILE A 45 5.89 -0.92 7.01
C ILE A 45 6.41 -1.38 5.65
N GLU A 46 6.86 -2.64 5.59
CA GLU A 46 7.45 -3.26 4.40
C GLU A 46 6.59 -4.42 3.86
N THR A 47 5.34 -4.56 4.32
CA THR A 47 4.46 -5.67 3.95
C THR A 47 3.66 -5.45 2.67
N PHE A 48 3.54 -4.20 2.20
CA PHE A 48 2.94 -3.81 0.91
C PHE A 48 1.61 -4.53 0.58
N GLU A 49 1.57 -5.32 -0.50
CA GLU A 49 0.34 -5.98 -0.95
C GLU A 49 -0.24 -6.89 0.13
N LYS A 50 0.65 -7.45 0.97
CA LYS A 50 0.32 -8.42 2.02
C LYS A 50 -0.01 -7.76 3.35
N THR A 51 -0.09 -6.43 3.43
CA THR A 51 -0.53 -5.74 4.65
C THR A 51 -1.99 -6.08 4.92
N VAL A 52 -2.25 -6.78 6.03
CA VAL A 52 -3.61 -7.03 6.50
C VAL A 52 -4.14 -5.79 7.20
N LEU A 53 -5.27 -5.30 6.72
CA LEU A 53 -5.92 -4.10 7.23
C LEU A 53 -7.01 -4.47 8.23
N GLU A 54 -6.89 -3.88 9.41
CA GLU A 54 -7.91 -3.94 10.44
C GLU A 54 -8.97 -2.85 10.16
N PRO A 55 -10.18 -2.99 10.73
CA PRO A 55 -11.18 -1.92 10.65
C PRO A 55 -10.62 -0.59 11.15
N TYR A 56 -10.89 0.49 10.40
CA TYR A 56 -10.44 1.85 10.71
C TYR A 56 -8.91 2.07 10.64
N SER A 57 -8.17 1.17 10.00
CA SER A 57 -6.76 1.43 9.65
C SER A 57 -6.62 2.63 8.71
N PHE A 58 -5.61 3.46 8.95
CA PHE A 58 -5.18 4.53 8.07
C PHE A 58 -3.90 4.11 7.33
N ILE A 59 -3.89 4.30 6.02
CA ILE A 59 -2.77 3.90 5.17
C ILE A 59 -2.34 5.12 4.38
N GLU A 60 -1.03 5.33 4.33
CA GLU A 60 -0.40 6.34 3.51
C GLU A 60 0.64 5.66 2.62
N ILE A 61 0.57 5.93 1.31
CA ILE A 61 1.51 5.39 0.32
C ILE A 61 2.10 6.57 -0.43
N PHE A 62 3.42 6.72 -0.36
CA PHE A 62 4.15 7.82 -0.97
C PHE A 62 5.04 7.30 -2.10
N TYR A 63 5.02 7.99 -3.23
CA TYR A 63 6.03 7.84 -4.28
C TYR A 63 6.94 9.06 -4.23
N THR A 64 8.18 8.87 -3.78
CA THR A 64 9.10 9.95 -3.44
C THR A 64 10.42 9.80 -4.16
N LYS A 65 11.03 10.92 -4.52
CA LYS A 65 12.40 10.93 -5.03
C LYS A 65 13.36 10.57 -3.89
N ASN A 66 14.34 9.73 -4.17
CA ASN A 66 15.43 9.38 -3.27
C ASN A 66 16.38 10.58 -3.14
N ASP A 67 16.85 10.85 -1.92
CA ASP A 67 17.82 11.92 -1.61
C ASP A 67 19.26 11.50 -1.91
#